data_AF-A0A1H9HAE3-F1
#
_entry.id   AF-A0A1H9HAE3-F1
#
_cell.length_a   1.000
_cell.length_b   1.000
_cell.length_c   1.000
_cell.angle_alpha   90.00
_cell.angle_beta   90.00
_cell.angle_gamma   90.00
#
_symmetry.space_group_name_H-M   'P 1'
#
loop_
_entity.id
_entity.type
_entity.pdbx_description
1 polymer ?
#
loop_
_entity_poly.entity_id
_entity_poly.type
_entity_poly.pdbx_seq_one_letter_code
_entity_poly.pdbx_strand_id
1 'polypeptide(L)'
;MKQLIIHDEEGFIISVMGGTPEPREPIGVPFLWADVPIDQQVIKINVSVTPHEVVLKAMPKSETQMAQEQIDALTQAVAELSLLVGGNT
;
A
#
# COMPACT_ATOMS: atom_id res chain seq x y z
N MET A 1 2.50 7.06 4.80
CA MET A 1 3.86 7.61 4.69
C MET A 1 3.84 8.72 3.66
N LYS A 2 4.34 9.91 3.99
CA LYS A 2 4.36 11.05 3.07
C LYS A 2 5.41 10.84 1.98
N GLN A 3 5.02 10.97 0.72
CA GLN A 3 5.87 10.76 -0.46
C GLN A 3 5.71 11.92 -1.43
N LEU A 4 6.84 12.33 -2.04
CA LEU A 4 6.89 13.28 -3.15
C LEU A 4 6.80 12.48 -4.45
N ILE A 5 5.80 12.79 -5.27
CA ILE A 5 5.56 12.08 -6.52
C ILE A 5 5.74 13.06 -7.67
N ILE A 6 6.68 12.75 -8.56
CA ILE A 6 6.94 13.49 -9.80
C ILE A 6 6.21 12.75 -10.92
N HIS A 7 5.47 13.49 -11.72
CA HIS A 7 4.68 12.95 -12.82
C HIS A 7 4.75 13.84 -14.06
N ASP A 8 4.31 13.33 -15.21
CA ASP A 8 4.11 14.13 -16.42
C ASP A 8 2.68 14.68 -16.52
N GLU A 9 2.41 15.42 -17.59
CA GLU A 9 1.10 16.03 -17.87
C GLU A 9 -0.01 14.98 -18.17
N GLU A 10 0.35 13.73 -18.46
CA GLU A 10 -0.60 12.62 -18.70
C GLU A 10 -0.88 11.80 -17.43
N GLY A 11 -0.20 12.14 -16.33
CA GLY A 11 -0.30 11.48 -15.03
C GLY A 11 0.54 10.22 -14.90
N PHE A 12 1.53 10.02 -15.77
CA PHE A 12 2.51 8.95 -15.65
C PHE A 12 3.51 9.27 -14.55
N ILE A 13 3.81 8.29 -13.72
CA ILE A 13 4.72 8.46 -12.58
C ILE A 13 6.16 8.34 -13.08
N ILE A 14 6.94 9.40 -12.87
CA ILE A 14 8.37 9.44 -13.20
C ILE A 14 9.20 9.00 -12.00
N SER A 15 8.85 9.50 -10.81
CA SER A 15 9.58 9.20 -9.58
C SER A 15 8.68 9.28 -8.35
N VAL A 16 8.94 8.41 -7.39
CA VAL A 16 8.30 8.42 -6.07
C VAL A 16 9.41 8.43 -5.03
N MET A 17 9.45 9.49 -4.22
CA MET A 17 10.51 9.73 -3.26
C MET A 17 9.94 9.88 -1.85
N GLY A 18 10.65 9.33 -0.87
CA GLY A 18 10.33 9.48 0.53
C GLY A 18 11.56 9.25 1.39
N GLY A 19 11.45 9.48 2.69
CA GLY A 19 12.51 9.23 3.66
C GLY A 19 13.16 10.49 4.21
N THR A 20 14.36 10.31 4.78
CA THR A 20 15.12 11.34 5.49
C THR A 20 16.52 11.47 4.86
N PRO A 21 16.98 12.69 4.50
CA PRO A 21 16.27 13.96 4.60
C PRO A 21 15.03 14.02 3.68
N GLU A 22 14.06 14.87 4.03
CA GLU A 22 12.85 15.03 3.20
C GLU A 22 13.23 15.39 1.75
N PRO A 23 12.61 14.74 0.75
CA PRO A 23 12.82 15.08 -0.64
C PRO A 23 12.52 16.56 -0.90
N ARG A 24 13.42 17.23 -1.62
CA ARG A 24 13.21 18.61 -2.03
C ARG A 24 12.22 18.68 -3.20
N GLU A 25 11.33 19.64 -3.15
CA GLU A 25 10.41 19.94 -4.27
C GLU A 25 11.19 20.33 -5.54
N PRO A 26 10.87 19.70 -6.68
CA PRO A 26 11.54 19.99 -7.92
C PRO A 26 11.02 21.31 -8.53
N ILE A 27 11.86 21.96 -9.33
CA ILE A 27 11.52 23.20 -10.02
C ILE A 27 11.33 22.90 -11.50
N GLY A 28 10.17 23.28 -12.05
CA GLY A 28 9.88 23.16 -13.49
C GLY A 28 9.34 21.81 -13.95
N VAL A 29 8.97 20.91 -13.04
CA VAL A 29 8.25 19.66 -13.37
C VAL A 29 7.02 19.49 -12.45
N PRO A 30 5.92 18.89 -12.93
CA PRO A 30 4.77 18.60 -12.10
C PRO A 30 5.11 17.64 -10.96
N PHE A 31 4.64 17.97 -9.76
CA PHE A 31 4.77 17.12 -8.59
C PHE A 31 3.59 17.31 -7.64
N LEU A 32 3.40 16.34 -6.75
CA LEU A 32 2.48 16.45 -5.63
C LEU A 32 2.99 15.65 -4.43
N TRP A 33 2.57 16.05 -3.24
CA TRP A 33 2.77 15.30 -2.01
C TRP A 33 1.54 14.45 -1.72
N ALA A 34 1.75 13.19 -1.37
CA ALA A 34 0.66 12.31 -0.96
C ALA A 34 1.05 11.43 0.23
N ASP A 35 0.06 11.15 1.08
CA ASP A 35 0.18 10.15 2.13
C ASP A 35 -0.20 8.78 1.58
N VAL A 36 0.82 7.94 1.35
CA VAL A 36 0.65 6.60 0.81
C VAL A 36 0.69 5.58 1.96
N PRO A 37 -0.38 4.79 2.17
CA PRO A 37 -0.39 3.68 3.13
C PRO A 37 0.71 2.65 2.85
N ILE A 38 1.19 1.96 3.88
CA ILE A 38 2.32 1.02 3.76
C ILE A 38 2.01 -0.21 2.90
N ASP A 39 0.74 -0.59 2.86
CA ASP A 39 0.19 -1.74 2.13
C ASP A 39 -0.29 -1.36 0.72
N GLN A 40 -0.06 -0.12 0.28
CA GLN A 40 -0.48 0.40 -1.01
C GLN A 40 0.69 1.03 -1.75
N GLN A 41 0.58 1.05 -3.08
CA GLN A 41 1.50 1.73 -3.97
C GLN A 41 0.76 2.65 -4.92
N VAL A 42 1.41 3.75 -5.30
CA VAL A 42 0.90 4.69 -6.30
C VAL A 42 1.06 4.05 -7.68
N ILE A 43 -0.01 4.01 -8.47
CA ILE A 43 0.00 3.43 -9.83
C ILE A 43 -0.17 4.45 -10.94
N LYS A 44 -0.83 5.59 -10.65
CA LYS A 44 -1.05 6.68 -11.59
C LYS A 44 -1.39 7.97 -10.83
N ILE A 45 -1.20 9.12 -11.47
CA ILE A 45 -1.78 10.40 -11.05
C ILE A 45 -3.02 10.72 -11.90
N ASN A 46 -4.12 11.07 -11.24
CA ASN A 46 -5.31 11.62 -11.88
C ASN A 46 -5.12 13.12 -12.12
N VAL A 47 -4.73 13.46 -13.34
CA VAL A 47 -4.52 14.85 -13.80
C VAL A 47 -5.81 15.54 -14.30
N SER A 48 -6.94 14.83 -14.32
CA SER A 48 -8.23 15.41 -14.78
C SER A 48 -8.94 16.29 -13.74
N VAL A 49 -8.45 16.28 -12.50
CA VAL A 49 -9.00 17.01 -11.35
C VAL A 49 -7.97 18.00 -10.81
N THR A 50 -8.42 19.10 -10.20
CA THR A 50 -7.52 20.08 -9.57
C THR A 50 -7.95 20.30 -8.12
N PRO A 51 -7.10 19.99 -7.12
CA PRO A 51 -5.72 19.47 -7.25
C PRO A 51 -5.65 18.05 -7.83
N HIS A 52 -4.53 17.70 -8.49
CA HIS A 52 -4.30 16.34 -8.98
C HIS A 52 -4.35 15.32 -7.83
N GLU A 53 -4.83 14.11 -8.10
CA GLU A 53 -5.01 13.06 -7.08
C GLU A 53 -4.19 11.81 -7.37
N VAL A 54 -3.73 11.13 -6.31
CA VAL A 54 -3.06 9.83 -6.45
C VAL A 54 -4.05 8.70 -6.64
N VAL A 55 -3.76 7.79 -7.58
CA VAL A 55 -4.47 6.52 -7.70
C VAL A 55 -3.62 5.44 -7.05
N LEU A 56 -4.17 4.82 -6.00
CA LEU A 56 -3.50 3.80 -5.21
C LEU A 56 -3.98 2.39 -5.56
N LYS A 57 -3.09 1.41 -5.42
CA LYS A 57 -3.42 -0.01 -5.52
C LYS A 57 -2.80 -0.76 -4.35
N ALA A 58 -3.53 -1.75 -3.84
CA ALA A 58 -3.00 -2.67 -2.84
C ALA A 58 -1.74 -3.38 -3.36
N MET A 59 -0.70 -3.42 -2.53
CA MET A 59 0.50 -4.18 -2.81
C MET A 59 0.19 -5.68 -2.75
N PRO A 60 0.85 -6.51 -3.59
CA PRO A 60 0.79 -7.94 -3.41
C PRO A 60 1.33 -8.30 -2.02
N LYS A 61 0.66 -9.23 -1.33
CA LYS A 61 1.15 -9.75 -0.05
C LYS A 61 2.51 -10.41 -0.27
N SER A 62 3.42 -10.23 0.69
CA SER A 62 4.68 -10.98 0.67
C SER A 62 4.43 -12.45 0.94
N GLU A 63 5.37 -13.31 0.54
CA GLU A 63 5.30 -14.75 0.86
C GLU A 63 5.19 -14.99 2.36
N THR A 64 5.89 -14.21 3.17
CA THR A 64 5.81 -14.28 4.64
C THR A 64 4.41 -13.93 5.15
N GLN A 65 3.78 -12.87 4.61
CA GLN A 65 2.41 -12.50 4.98
C GLN A 65 1.41 -13.58 4.57
N MET A 66 1.56 -14.13 3.37
CA MET A 66 0.72 -15.25 2.89
C MET A 66 0.90 -16.51 3.76
N ALA A 67 2.12 -16.82 4.19
CA ALA A 67 2.40 -17.94 5.08
C ALA A 67 1.80 -17.72 6.47
N GLN A 68 1.90 -16.51 7.02
CA GLN A 68 1.29 -16.17 8.31
C GLN A 68 -0.22 -16.33 8.27
N GLU A 69 -0.88 -15.85 7.22
CA GLU A 69 -2.34 -16.03 7.05
C GLU A 69 -2.75 -17.50 6.97
N GLN A 70 -1.94 -18.35 6.35
CA GLN A 70 -2.18 -19.79 6.34
C GLN A 70 -2.04 -20.40 7.75
N ILE A 71 -1.01 -19.99 8.51
CA ILE A 71 -0.82 -20.44 9.89
C ILE A 71 -1.97 -19.99 10.78
N ASP A 72 -2.41 -18.74 10.66
CA ASP A 72 -3.51 -18.18 11.44
C ASP A 72 -4.83 -18.91 11.12
N ALA A 73 -5.11 -19.14 9.83
CA ALA A 73 -6.28 -19.91 9.39
C ALA A 73 -6.26 -21.35 9.91
N LEU A 74 -5.11 -22.02 9.86
CA LEU A 74 -4.95 -23.38 10.41
C LEU A 74 -5.11 -23.38 11.94
N THR A 75 -4.54 -22.40 12.64
CA THR A 75 -4.62 -22.28 14.09
C THR A 75 -6.08 -22.07 14.53
N GLN A 76 -6.81 -21.22 13.82
CA GLN A 76 -8.23 -21.02 14.07
C GLN A 76 -9.03 -22.30 13.83
N ALA A 77 -8.82 -22.99 12.72
CA ALA A 77 -9.51 -24.25 12.43
C ALA A 77 -9.24 -25.32 13.50
N VAL A 78 -7.99 -25.43 13.97
CA VAL A 78 -7.62 -26.35 15.06
C VAL A 78 -8.32 -25.97 16.37
N ALA A 79 -8.41 -24.68 16.70
CA ALA A 79 -9.11 -24.22 17.89
C ALA A 79 -10.62 -24.54 17.82
N GLU A 80 -11.26 -24.29 16.67
CA GLU A 80 -12.66 -24.63 16.43
C GLU A 80 -12.92 -26.13 16.56
N LEU A 81 -12.07 -26.98 15.97
CA LEU A 81 -12.17 -28.44 16.11
C LEU A 81 -11.97 -28.90 17.56
N SER A 82 -11.04 -28.29 18.29
CA SER A 82 -10.78 -28.64 19.70
C SER A 82 -11.98 -28.33 20.60
N LEU A 83 -12.70 -27.24 20.32
CA LEU A 83 -13.95 -26.90 21.02
C LEU A 83 -15.07 -27.91 20.72
N LEU A 84 -15.17 -28.38 19.48
CA LEU A 84 -16.16 -29.40 19.08
C LEU A 84 -15.87 -30.78 19.67
N VAL A 85 -14.59 -31.18 19.75
CA VAL A 85 -14.19 -32.47 20.32
C VAL A 85 -14.20 -32.44 21.85
N GLY A 86 -13.81 -31.33 22.48
CA GLY A 86 -13.79 -31.16 23.94
C GLY A 86 -15.17 -30.85 24.55
N GLY A 87 -16.15 -30.41 23.76
CA GLY A 87 -17.52 -30.16 24.22
C GLY A 87 -18.42 -31.41 24.26
N ASN A 88 -17.90 -32.59 23.90
CA ASN A 88 -18.67 -33.84 23.79
C ASN A 88 -18.35 -34.87 24.89
N THR A 89 -17.85 -34.42 26.05
CA THR A 89 -17.65 -35.23 27.28
C THR A 89 -18.31 -34.61 28.48
#